data_AF-A0A167MP76-F1
#
_entry.id   AF-A0A167MP76-F1
#
_cell.length_a   1.000
_cell.length_b   1.000
_cell.length_c   1.000
_cell.angle_alpha   90.00
_cell.angle_beta   90.00
_cell.angle_gamma   90.00
#
_symmetry.space_group_name_H-M   'P 1'
#
loop_
_entity.id
_entity.type
_entity.pdbx_description
1 polymer ?
#
loop_
_entity_poly.entity_id
_entity_poly.type
_entity_poly.pdbx_seq_one_letter_code
_entity_poly.pdbx_strand_id
1 'polypeptide(L)'
;MLGNTRRFIKVLLGVVFTVCTTRQVIGYLFTKSTGWAVPLLFFSDSAHECSQGLAPFLFALLVVQSLNIEDKYILIYGDEDSHNKLTVHKVVLQFLMCLVNYTVKNILWWSLTGLLTGYMTTVLIQSWLAREKWYDHHYYRQQQIHQIQIQMQQQQQEGGGGEQEPEQEGEETKDMNEFIVQERYRRTPLWRILWFTMKKAAFVVGVTLSVLLICNSYHTREYLVEPATMNGMSNDRYMFTFVFMTAPRRSNPPYLTRTLESYLANWPVNPAPNSLYSRIQTVVYTHFTNHSQFDAARERFANDLKGQQYIRWIREEGDQLNQRLHVSKALDLVTDNMQTTYIALMEDDFPVCGAHEWREIENVIYKANQQVPNHCGIFVGTGGSGLFLKPKIAKLVSRLLLQYDTMPPDIIIQKCLLGELPECQECSQSLVTSKTLLMYHIGYNTSTSHDRTYKKNDFQCGWRHPFNGDPNVITL
;
A
#
# COMPACT_ATOMS: atom_id res chain seq x y z
N MET A 1 -30.75 -3.84 -21.09
CA MET A 1 -30.62 -4.67 -19.86
C MET A 1 -30.14 -6.06 -20.25
N LEU A 2 -29.41 -6.77 -19.38
CA LEU A 2 -28.82 -8.09 -19.68
C LEU A 2 -29.86 -9.21 -19.96
N GLY A 3 -31.16 -8.92 -19.83
CA GLY A 3 -32.31 -9.61 -20.44
C GLY A 3 -32.61 -11.03 -19.97
N ASN A 4 -31.61 -11.77 -19.53
CA ASN A 4 -31.71 -13.18 -19.15
C ASN A 4 -30.84 -13.43 -17.91
N THR A 5 -31.41 -14.09 -16.91
CA THR A 5 -30.72 -14.48 -15.67
C THR A 5 -29.40 -15.23 -15.95
N ARG A 6 -29.36 -16.08 -16.99
CA ARG A 6 -28.13 -16.78 -17.39
C ARG A 6 -27.05 -15.83 -17.90
N ARG A 7 -27.42 -14.79 -18.67
CA ARG A 7 -26.48 -13.77 -19.17
C ARG A 7 -25.94 -12.94 -18.01
N PHE A 8 -26.82 -12.56 -17.08
CA PHE A 8 -26.44 -11.85 -15.87
C PHE A 8 -25.44 -12.65 -15.02
N ILE A 9 -25.72 -13.92 -14.73
CA ILE A 9 -24.82 -14.79 -13.96
C ILE A 9 -23.45 -14.93 -14.64
N LYS A 10 -23.40 -15.12 -15.97
CA LYS A 10 -22.14 -15.20 -16.72
C LYS A 10 -21.30 -13.92 -16.58
N VAL A 11 -21.93 -12.76 -16.73
CA VAL A 11 -21.25 -11.46 -16.55
C VAL A 11 -20.76 -11.31 -15.12
N LEU A 12 -21.58 -11.64 -14.13
CA LEU A 12 -21.22 -11.56 -12.72
C LEU A 12 -20.01 -12.45 -12.39
N LEU A 13 -20.03 -13.72 -12.79
CA LEU A 13 -18.91 -14.64 -12.60
C LEU A 13 -17.64 -14.16 -13.32
N GLY A 14 -17.79 -13.62 -14.53
CA GLY A 14 -16.69 -13.03 -15.30
C GLY A 14 -16.04 -11.84 -14.59
N VAL A 15 -16.86 -10.92 -14.05
CA VAL A 15 -16.40 -9.79 -13.24
C VAL A 15 -15.66 -10.30 -12.00
N VAL A 16 -16.24 -11.25 -11.27
CA VAL A 16 -15.65 -11.80 -10.05
C VAL A 16 -14.26 -12.40 -10.34
N PHE A 17 -14.17 -13.27 -11.34
CA PHE A 17 -12.90 -13.90 -11.72
C PHE A 17 -11.86 -12.88 -12.18
N THR A 18 -12.28 -11.88 -12.97
CA THR A 18 -11.37 -10.84 -13.50
C THR A 18 -10.86 -9.92 -12.39
N VAL A 19 -11.72 -9.54 -11.44
CA VAL A 19 -11.31 -8.76 -10.25
C VAL A 19 -10.26 -9.54 -9.46
N CYS A 20 -10.53 -10.81 -9.15
CA CYS A 20 -9.61 -11.67 -8.40
C CYS A 20 -8.25 -11.81 -9.11
N THR A 21 -8.25 -12.07 -10.43
CA THR A 21 -7.02 -12.22 -11.22
C THR A 21 -6.24 -10.92 -11.30
N THR A 22 -6.92 -9.81 -11.62
CA THR A 22 -6.31 -8.48 -11.73
C THR A 22 -5.68 -8.07 -10.40
N ARG A 23 -6.33 -8.37 -9.28
CA ARG A 23 -5.77 -8.15 -7.94
C ARG A 23 -4.49 -8.93 -7.73
N GLN A 24 -4.46 -10.23 -8.02
CA GLN A 24 -3.26 -11.04 -7.82
C GLN A 24 -2.08 -10.53 -8.66
N VAL A 25 -2.35 -10.12 -9.90
CA VAL A 25 -1.34 -9.52 -10.78
C VAL A 25 -0.84 -8.19 -10.23
N ILE A 26 -1.75 -7.27 -9.86
CA ILE A 26 -1.39 -5.97 -9.29
C ILE A 26 -0.63 -6.13 -7.97
N GLY A 27 -1.12 -6.99 -7.08
CA GLY A 27 -0.47 -7.30 -5.80
C GLY A 27 0.91 -7.90 -5.99
N TYR A 28 1.10 -8.80 -6.95
CA TYR A 28 2.42 -9.33 -7.30
C TYR A 28 3.35 -8.24 -7.83
N LEU A 29 2.87 -7.42 -8.78
CA LEU A 29 3.67 -6.33 -9.35
C LEU A 29 4.11 -5.35 -8.27
N PHE A 30 3.18 -4.89 -7.43
CA PHE A 30 3.47 -3.91 -6.39
C PHE A 30 4.21 -4.48 -5.20
N THR A 31 4.02 -5.76 -4.85
CA THR A 31 4.72 -6.34 -3.70
C THR A 31 6.12 -6.82 -4.07
N LYS A 32 6.28 -7.53 -5.20
CA LYS A 32 7.53 -8.21 -5.55
C LYS A 32 8.35 -7.52 -6.62
N SER A 33 7.73 -6.84 -7.59
CA SER A 33 8.48 -6.32 -8.74
C SER A 33 8.98 -4.88 -8.58
N THR A 34 8.12 -3.96 -8.11
CA THR A 34 8.43 -2.52 -8.08
C THR A 34 8.26 -1.86 -6.71
N GLY A 35 7.64 -2.53 -5.74
CA GLY A 35 7.36 -1.95 -4.40
C GLY A 35 8.60 -1.57 -3.61
N TRP A 36 9.72 -2.25 -3.86
CA TRP A 36 10.99 -1.90 -3.25
C TRP A 36 11.60 -0.61 -3.83
N ALA A 37 11.26 -0.25 -5.07
CA ALA A 37 11.89 0.86 -5.80
C ALA A 37 11.12 2.19 -5.69
N VAL A 38 9.80 2.16 -5.55
CA VAL A 38 8.97 3.37 -5.39
C VAL A 38 7.97 3.19 -4.26
N PRO A 39 8.45 3.12 -3.00
CA PRO A 39 7.61 2.82 -1.86
C PRO A 39 6.44 3.79 -1.71
N LEU A 40 6.66 5.09 -1.91
CA LEU A 40 5.62 6.14 -1.86
C LEU A 40 4.38 5.86 -2.74
N LEU A 41 4.56 5.22 -3.91
CA LEU A 41 3.44 4.91 -4.82
C LEU A 41 2.85 3.52 -4.59
N PHE A 42 3.60 2.62 -3.95
CA PHE A 42 3.30 1.19 -3.90
C PHE A 42 3.33 0.60 -2.48
N PHE A 43 3.12 1.45 -1.46
CA PHE A 43 2.66 1.05 -0.13
C PHE A 43 1.26 0.49 -0.24
N SER A 44 1.22 -0.73 -0.70
CA SER A 44 -0.01 -1.45 -0.85
C SER A 44 -0.04 -2.47 0.27
N ASP A 45 -0.84 -2.17 1.28
CA ASP A 45 -1.42 -3.22 2.10
C ASP A 45 -2.25 -4.18 1.21
N SER A 46 -2.44 -3.99 -0.11
CA SER A 46 -3.29 -4.84 -0.97
C SER A 46 -3.10 -6.35 -0.84
N ALA A 47 -1.89 -6.84 -0.55
CA ALA A 47 -1.64 -8.25 -0.29
C ALA A 47 -2.24 -8.70 1.06
N HIS A 48 -2.27 -7.79 2.04
CA HIS A 48 -2.66 -7.97 3.44
C HIS A 48 -3.99 -7.31 3.82
N GLU A 49 -4.58 -6.52 2.92
CA GLU A 49 -5.92 -5.97 3.01
C GLU A 49 -6.85 -7.19 2.98
N CYS A 50 -7.13 -7.71 4.16
CA CYS A 50 -7.97 -8.89 4.37
C CYS A 50 -9.32 -8.61 3.70
N SER A 51 -9.78 -9.57 2.89
CA SER A 51 -11.01 -9.58 2.11
C SER A 51 -12.10 -8.67 2.72
N GLN A 52 -12.19 -7.42 2.26
CA GLN A 52 -13.24 -6.49 2.71
C GLN A 52 -14.56 -6.75 1.97
N GLY A 53 -14.90 -8.04 1.85
CA GLY A 53 -16.14 -8.52 1.26
C GLY A 53 -16.30 -8.11 -0.20
N LEU A 54 -17.33 -7.31 -0.46
CA LEU A 54 -17.87 -7.09 -1.81
C LEU A 54 -17.38 -5.80 -2.48
N ALA A 55 -16.59 -4.98 -1.79
CA ALA A 55 -16.18 -3.65 -2.27
C ALA A 55 -15.66 -3.61 -3.72
N PRO A 56 -14.65 -4.40 -4.16
CA PRO A 56 -14.16 -4.32 -5.54
C PRO A 56 -15.25 -4.70 -6.56
N PHE A 57 -16.16 -5.60 -6.22
CA PHE A 57 -17.28 -5.97 -7.09
C PHE A 57 -18.32 -4.85 -7.14
N LEU A 58 -18.59 -4.16 -6.03
CA LEU A 58 -19.47 -2.99 -5.99
C LEU A 58 -18.92 -1.84 -6.85
N PHE A 59 -17.60 -1.59 -6.82
CA PHE A 59 -16.95 -0.61 -7.70
C PHE A 59 -16.95 -1.05 -9.16
N ALA A 60 -16.75 -2.34 -9.45
CA ALA A 60 -16.88 -2.85 -10.81
C ALA A 60 -18.32 -2.67 -11.35
N LEU A 61 -19.32 -3.00 -10.53
CA LEU A 61 -20.73 -2.82 -10.87
C LEU A 61 -21.12 -1.35 -11.02
N LEU A 62 -20.55 -0.45 -10.22
CA LEU A 62 -20.72 1.00 -10.39
C LEU A 62 -20.30 1.46 -11.79
N VAL A 63 -19.15 0.99 -12.28
CA VAL A 63 -18.68 1.33 -13.62
C VAL A 63 -19.53 0.66 -14.71
N VAL A 64 -20.02 -0.56 -14.49
CA VAL A 64 -20.97 -1.21 -15.42
C VAL A 64 -22.31 -0.48 -15.48
N GLN A 65 -22.80 0.02 -14.35
CA GLN A 65 -24.04 0.81 -14.28
C GLN A 65 -23.92 2.16 -15.03
N SER A 66 -22.71 2.66 -15.27
CA SER A 66 -22.49 3.89 -16.07
C SER A 66 -23.07 3.83 -17.48
N LEU A 67 -23.31 2.61 -18.01
CA LEU A 67 -24.00 2.40 -19.28
C LEU A 67 -25.41 3.01 -19.30
N ASN A 68 -26.10 3.00 -18.16
CA ASN A 68 -27.43 3.57 -17.99
C ASN A 68 -27.37 4.73 -16.98
N ILE A 69 -26.46 5.68 -17.18
CA ILE A 69 -26.28 6.82 -16.26
C ILE A 69 -27.57 7.64 -16.05
N GLU A 70 -28.49 7.59 -17.01
CA GLU A 70 -29.78 8.28 -16.99
C GLU A 70 -30.86 7.54 -16.18
N ASP A 71 -30.60 6.30 -15.75
CA ASP A 71 -31.52 5.56 -14.88
C ASP A 71 -31.66 6.27 -13.53
N LYS A 72 -32.92 6.51 -13.14
CA LYS A 72 -33.30 7.20 -11.90
C LYS A 72 -34.22 6.32 -11.06
N TYR A 73 -34.07 6.40 -9.75
CA TYR A 73 -35.12 6.06 -8.79
C TYR A 73 -35.98 7.31 -8.56
N ILE A 74 -37.29 7.14 -8.53
CA ILE A 74 -38.25 8.19 -8.21
C ILE A 74 -38.86 7.81 -6.86
N LEU A 75 -38.45 8.47 -5.79
CA LEU A 75 -39.10 8.34 -4.49
C LEU A 75 -40.26 9.33 -4.43
N ILE A 76 -41.44 8.80 -4.14
CA ILE A 76 -42.66 9.57 -3.87
C ILE A 76 -42.87 9.50 -2.35
N TYR A 77 -42.99 10.64 -1.69
CA TYR A 77 -43.17 10.71 -0.24
C TYR A 77 -44.18 11.80 0.16
N GLY A 78 -44.98 11.50 1.19
CA GLY A 78 -46.10 12.33 1.67
C GLY A 78 -47.47 11.73 1.31
N ASP A 79 -48.56 12.41 1.71
CA ASP A 79 -49.93 11.99 1.39
C ASP A 79 -50.16 11.98 -0.13
N GLU A 80 -51.18 11.24 -0.59
CA GLU A 80 -51.50 11.05 -2.02
C GLU A 80 -51.60 12.37 -2.82
N ASP A 81 -51.97 13.46 -2.15
CA ASP A 81 -52.10 14.80 -2.74
C ASP A 81 -50.79 15.62 -2.75
N SER A 82 -49.75 15.18 -2.05
CA SER A 82 -48.47 15.88 -1.99
C SER A 82 -47.56 15.48 -3.17
N HIS A 83 -47.34 16.41 -4.10
CA HIS A 83 -46.53 16.18 -5.30
C HIS A 83 -45.01 16.16 -5.08
N ASN A 84 -44.55 15.78 -3.89
CA ASN A 84 -43.11 15.75 -3.58
C ASN A 84 -42.45 14.52 -4.22
N LYS A 85 -41.67 14.76 -5.28
CA LYS A 85 -40.91 13.74 -6.00
C LYS A 85 -39.42 14.00 -5.85
N LEU A 86 -38.71 13.05 -5.23
CA LEU A 86 -37.25 13.06 -5.22
C LEU A 86 -36.73 12.10 -6.29
N THR A 87 -35.94 12.63 -7.23
CA THR A 87 -35.30 11.79 -8.26
C THR A 87 -33.82 11.61 -7.93
N VAL A 88 -33.38 10.35 -7.83
CA VAL A 88 -32.00 10.01 -7.51
C VAL A 88 -31.46 9.10 -8.60
N HIS A 89 -30.34 9.49 -9.23
CA HIS A 89 -29.68 8.64 -10.22
C HIS A 89 -29.13 7.37 -9.57
N LYS A 90 -29.36 6.20 -10.19
CA LYS A 90 -28.91 4.91 -9.63
C LYS A 90 -27.40 4.86 -9.39
N VAL A 91 -26.63 5.44 -10.33
CA VAL A 91 -25.16 5.53 -10.24
C VAL A 91 -24.73 6.34 -9.01
N VAL A 92 -25.45 7.42 -8.67
CA VAL A 92 -25.14 8.23 -7.47
C VAL A 92 -25.39 7.43 -6.21
N LEU A 93 -26.51 6.71 -6.12
CA LEU A 93 -26.80 5.85 -4.96
C LEU A 93 -25.76 4.73 -4.80
N GLN A 94 -25.42 4.05 -5.89
CA GLN A 94 -24.38 3.01 -5.89
C GLN A 94 -23.01 3.58 -5.48
N PHE A 95 -22.66 4.78 -5.96
CA PHE A 95 -21.43 5.45 -5.59
C PHE A 95 -21.39 5.75 -4.09
N LEU A 96 -22.47 6.29 -3.52
CA LEU A 96 -22.58 6.53 -2.07
C LEU A 96 -22.44 5.21 -1.27
N MET A 97 -23.06 4.13 -1.72
CA MET A 97 -22.89 2.81 -1.09
C MET A 97 -21.44 2.32 -1.15
N CYS A 98 -20.74 2.56 -2.27
CA CYS A 98 -19.32 2.25 -2.40
C CYS A 98 -18.47 3.08 -1.43
N LEU A 99 -18.78 4.38 -1.27
CA LEU A 99 -18.07 5.24 -0.32
C LEU A 99 -18.28 4.81 1.14
N VAL A 100 -19.51 4.40 1.53
CA VAL A 100 -19.76 3.88 2.89
C VAL A 100 -18.92 2.63 3.17
N ASN A 101 -18.76 1.74 2.18
CA ASN A 101 -17.86 0.59 2.31
C ASN A 101 -16.38 1.02 2.36
N TYR A 102 -16.02 2.09 1.66
CA TYR A 102 -14.66 2.63 1.65
C TYR A 102 -14.27 3.30 2.98
N THR A 103 -15.19 3.99 3.65
CA THR A 103 -14.87 4.76 4.87
C THR A 103 -14.46 3.91 6.06
N VAL A 104 -14.80 2.61 6.07
CA VAL A 104 -14.49 1.72 7.20
C VAL A 104 -12.99 1.44 7.29
N LYS A 105 -12.32 1.29 6.14
CA LYS A 105 -10.87 1.07 6.04
C LYS A 105 -10.39 1.56 4.68
N ASN A 106 -9.21 2.18 4.65
CA ASN A 106 -8.60 2.64 3.41
C ASN A 106 -8.35 1.45 2.45
N ILE A 107 -9.18 1.32 1.41
CA ILE A 107 -9.13 0.23 0.42
C ILE A 107 -8.95 0.77 -1.00
N LEU A 108 -8.09 1.78 -1.15
CA LEU A 108 -7.82 2.42 -2.42
C LEU A 108 -7.52 1.40 -3.52
N TRP A 109 -6.67 0.41 -3.21
CA TRP A 109 -6.22 -0.58 -4.17
C TRP A 109 -7.29 -1.59 -4.56
N TRP A 110 -8.08 -2.11 -3.62
CA TRP A 110 -9.26 -2.93 -3.94
C TRP A 110 -10.23 -2.16 -4.83
N SER A 111 -10.52 -0.93 -4.47
CA SER A 111 -11.46 -0.09 -5.20
C SER A 111 -10.95 0.18 -6.61
N LEU A 112 -9.66 0.46 -6.77
CA LEU A 112 -9.01 0.62 -8.06
C LEU A 112 -9.10 -0.63 -8.93
N THR A 113 -8.85 -1.83 -8.36
CA THR A 113 -8.99 -3.09 -9.12
C THR A 113 -10.43 -3.31 -9.60
N GLY A 114 -11.41 -2.95 -8.77
CA GLY A 114 -12.83 -2.95 -9.12
C GLY A 114 -13.14 -1.98 -10.25
N LEU A 115 -12.68 -0.72 -10.15
CA LEU A 115 -12.87 0.31 -11.17
C LEU A 115 -12.28 -0.09 -12.53
N LEU A 116 -11.04 -0.60 -12.55
CA LEU A 116 -10.36 -1.06 -13.76
C LEU A 116 -11.10 -2.25 -14.39
N THR A 117 -11.48 -3.24 -13.57
CA THR A 117 -12.22 -4.41 -14.05
C THR A 117 -13.59 -4.03 -14.58
N GLY A 118 -14.30 -3.13 -13.88
CA GLY A 118 -15.58 -2.60 -14.31
C GLY A 118 -15.47 -1.85 -15.63
N TYR A 119 -14.44 -1.02 -15.82
CA TYR A 119 -14.19 -0.31 -17.06
C TYR A 119 -14.02 -1.27 -18.25
N MET A 120 -13.15 -2.28 -18.09
CA MET A 120 -12.93 -3.30 -19.13
C MET A 120 -14.19 -4.11 -19.41
N THR A 121 -14.92 -4.51 -18.38
CA THR A 121 -16.18 -5.24 -18.50
C THR A 121 -17.22 -4.43 -19.27
N THR A 122 -17.34 -3.13 -18.99
CA THR A 122 -18.26 -2.22 -19.68
C THR A 122 -17.97 -2.16 -21.18
N VAL A 123 -16.70 -2.04 -21.56
CA VAL A 123 -16.27 -2.05 -22.97
C VAL A 123 -16.58 -3.39 -23.64
N LEU A 124 -16.31 -4.51 -22.97
CA LEU A 124 -16.59 -5.85 -23.48
C LEU A 124 -18.09 -6.11 -23.65
N ILE A 125 -18.92 -5.76 -22.67
CA ILE A 125 -20.39 -5.89 -22.74
C ILE A 125 -20.93 -5.08 -23.92
N GLN A 126 -20.50 -3.83 -24.08
CA GLN A 126 -20.97 -3.00 -25.19
C GLN A 126 -20.47 -3.48 -26.55
N SER A 127 -19.23 -3.94 -26.63
CA SER A 127 -18.70 -4.55 -27.85
C SER A 127 -19.50 -5.79 -28.24
N TRP A 128 -19.85 -6.63 -27.25
CA TRP A 128 -20.64 -7.83 -27.46
C TRP A 128 -22.09 -7.52 -27.85
N LEU A 129 -22.77 -6.61 -27.14
CA LEU A 129 -24.14 -6.19 -27.46
C LEU A 129 -24.23 -5.51 -28.82
N ALA A 130 -23.23 -4.70 -29.18
CA ALA A 130 -23.18 -4.04 -30.47
C ALA A 130 -22.93 -5.05 -31.60
N ARG A 131 -22.15 -6.10 -31.34
CA ARG A 131 -21.94 -7.23 -32.27
C ARG A 131 -23.21 -8.09 -32.41
N GLU A 132 -23.91 -8.40 -31.32
CA GLU A 132 -25.19 -9.14 -31.35
C GLU A 132 -26.23 -8.38 -32.19
N LYS A 133 -26.42 -7.08 -31.93
CA LYS A 133 -27.29 -6.22 -32.75
C LYS A 133 -26.89 -6.17 -34.22
N TRP A 134 -25.58 -6.17 -34.52
CA TRP A 134 -25.09 -6.20 -35.89
C TRP A 134 -25.43 -7.53 -36.59
N TYR A 135 -25.31 -8.67 -35.89
CA TYR A 135 -25.73 -9.98 -36.41
C TYR A 135 -27.24 -10.06 -36.61
N ASP A 136 -28.04 -9.63 -35.63
CA ASP A 136 -29.51 -9.64 -35.74
C ASP A 136 -29.95 -8.81 -36.94
N HIS A 137 -29.40 -7.61 -37.10
CA HIS A 137 -29.68 -6.78 -38.27
C HIS A 137 -29.28 -7.48 -39.57
N HIS A 138 -28.09 -8.11 -39.63
CA HIS A 138 -27.67 -8.83 -40.83
C HIS A 138 -28.61 -10.00 -41.14
N TYR A 139 -29.07 -10.72 -40.12
CA TYR A 139 -29.99 -11.84 -40.24
C TYR A 139 -31.36 -11.39 -40.77
N TYR A 140 -31.99 -10.38 -40.15
CA TYR A 140 -33.27 -9.83 -40.62
C TYR A 140 -33.17 -9.27 -42.04
N ARG A 141 -32.04 -8.63 -42.38
CA ARG A 141 -31.80 -8.13 -43.74
C ARG A 141 -31.73 -9.27 -44.76
N GLN A 142 -31.04 -10.36 -44.43
CA GLN A 142 -31.00 -11.55 -45.30
C GLN A 142 -32.39 -12.16 -45.47
N GLN A 143 -33.18 -12.21 -44.39
CA GLN A 143 -34.54 -12.72 -44.42
C GLN A 143 -35.48 -11.84 -45.28
N GLN A 144 -35.38 -10.52 -45.17
CA GLN A 144 -36.13 -9.58 -46.01
C GLN A 144 -35.72 -9.68 -47.49
N ILE A 145 -34.42 -9.73 -47.79
CA ILE A 145 -33.94 -9.93 -49.17
C ILE A 145 -34.50 -11.24 -49.74
N HIS A 146 -34.50 -12.31 -48.94
CA HIS A 146 -35.05 -13.59 -49.36
C HIS A 146 -36.57 -13.52 -49.62
N GLN A 147 -37.33 -12.82 -48.78
CA GLN A 147 -38.76 -12.61 -49.00
C GLN A 147 -39.05 -11.79 -50.27
N ILE A 148 -38.29 -10.72 -50.51
CA ILE A 148 -38.41 -9.90 -51.73
C ILE A 148 -38.07 -10.75 -52.97
N GLN A 149 -37.05 -11.60 -52.92
CA GLN A 149 -36.72 -12.52 -54.01
C GLN A 149 -37.86 -13.50 -54.31
N ILE A 150 -38.51 -14.05 -53.28
CA ILE A 150 -39.67 -14.95 -53.45
C ILE A 150 -40.83 -14.20 -54.13
N GLN A 151 -41.13 -12.97 -53.69
CA GLN A 151 -42.19 -12.15 -54.28
C GLN A 151 -41.93 -11.81 -55.75
N MET A 152 -40.68 -11.43 -56.10
CA MET A 152 -40.31 -11.18 -57.49
C MET A 152 -40.45 -12.43 -58.37
N GLN A 153 -40.14 -13.62 -57.85
CA GLN A 153 -40.32 -14.88 -58.58
C GLN A 153 -41.80 -15.20 -58.82
N GLN A 154 -42.68 -14.90 -57.86
CA GLN A 154 -44.13 -15.09 -58.03
C GLN A 154 -44.70 -14.15 -59.09
N GLN A 155 -44.32 -12.87 -59.08
CA GLN A 155 -44.76 -11.91 -60.11
C GLN A 155 -44.31 -12.32 -61.53
N GLN A 156 -43.10 -12.87 -61.69
CA GLN A 156 -42.64 -13.38 -62.99
C GLN A 156 -43.42 -14.60 -63.48
N GLN A 157 -43.93 -15.45 -62.58
CA GLN A 157 -44.79 -16.58 -62.96
C GLN A 157 -46.19 -16.14 -63.35
N GLU A 158 -46.73 -15.09 -62.73
CA GLU A 158 -48.06 -14.57 -63.02
C GLU A 158 -48.11 -13.65 -64.26
N GLY A 159 -47.01 -12.97 -64.59
CA GLY A 159 -46.91 -12.03 -65.72
C GLY A 159 -46.77 -12.65 -67.13
N GLY A 160 -46.83 -13.98 -67.28
CA GLY A 160 -46.60 -14.66 -68.57
C GLY A 160 -47.79 -14.73 -69.54
N GLY A 161 -48.90 -14.01 -69.29
CA GLY A 161 -50.20 -14.32 -69.92
C GLY A 161 -50.96 -13.22 -70.66
N GLY A 162 -50.53 -11.96 -70.70
CA GLY A 162 -51.31 -10.94 -71.41
C GLY A 162 -50.60 -9.62 -71.65
N GLU A 163 -50.57 -9.17 -72.90
CA GLU A 163 -50.31 -7.78 -73.29
C GLU A 163 -51.43 -6.90 -72.72
N GLN A 164 -51.15 -6.18 -71.63
CA GLN A 164 -51.94 -5.04 -71.19
C GLN A 164 -51.02 -3.83 -71.03
N GLU A 165 -51.47 -2.69 -71.54
CA GLU A 165 -50.74 -1.42 -71.60
C GLU A 165 -50.34 -0.91 -70.19
N PRO A 166 -49.13 -0.34 -70.05
CA PRO A 166 -48.59 0.08 -68.76
C PRO A 166 -48.98 1.53 -68.46
N GLU A 167 -49.87 1.78 -67.49
CA GLU A 167 -50.17 3.16 -67.06
C GLU A 167 -50.14 3.43 -65.53
N GLN A 168 -49.75 2.47 -64.67
CA GLN A 168 -49.75 2.69 -63.21
C GLN A 168 -48.59 2.05 -62.38
N GLU A 169 -47.38 1.86 -62.94
CA GLU A 169 -46.22 1.28 -62.19
C GLU A 169 -45.33 2.31 -61.44
N GLY A 170 -45.66 3.60 -61.48
CA GLY A 170 -44.77 4.67 -60.99
C GLY A 170 -44.77 4.94 -59.49
N GLU A 171 -45.75 4.45 -58.73
CA GLU A 171 -45.95 4.84 -57.33
C GLU A 171 -45.33 3.84 -56.33
N GLU A 172 -45.36 2.54 -56.62
CA GLU A 172 -44.88 1.49 -55.71
C GLU A 172 -43.34 1.42 -55.63
N THR A 173 -42.64 1.77 -56.72
CA THR A 173 -41.17 1.80 -56.77
C THR A 173 -40.56 2.97 -55.98
N LYS A 174 -41.32 4.04 -55.72
CA LYS A 174 -40.86 5.15 -54.88
C LYS A 174 -40.84 4.78 -53.39
N ASP A 175 -41.83 4.04 -52.92
CA ASP A 175 -41.97 3.69 -51.50
C ASP A 175 -40.86 2.72 -51.05
N MET A 176 -40.48 1.77 -51.92
CA MET A 176 -39.37 0.86 -51.65
C MET A 176 -38.00 1.57 -51.59
N ASN A 177 -37.79 2.59 -52.43
CA ASN A 177 -36.57 3.38 -52.38
C ASN A 177 -36.51 4.29 -51.14
N GLU A 178 -37.64 4.83 -50.70
CA GLU A 178 -37.72 5.65 -49.48
C GLU A 178 -37.45 4.79 -48.23
N PHE A 179 -37.97 3.56 -48.19
CA PHE A 179 -37.66 2.59 -47.14
C PHE A 179 -36.17 2.23 -47.09
N ILE A 180 -35.53 1.97 -48.25
CA ILE A 180 -34.09 1.68 -48.34
C ILE A 180 -33.23 2.88 -47.91
N VAL A 181 -33.67 4.11 -48.20
CA VAL A 181 -32.95 5.34 -47.83
C VAL A 181 -33.07 5.63 -46.33
N GLN A 182 -34.26 5.44 -45.74
CA GLN A 182 -34.49 5.64 -44.31
C GLN A 182 -33.71 4.64 -43.45
N GLU A 183 -33.56 3.41 -43.94
CA GLU A 183 -32.80 2.36 -43.27
C GLU A 183 -31.27 2.57 -43.37
N ARG A 184 -30.80 3.24 -44.44
CA ARG A 184 -29.39 3.63 -44.59
C ARG A 184 -28.99 4.77 -43.63
N TYR A 185 -29.94 5.61 -43.21
CA TYR A 185 -29.67 6.82 -42.43
C TYR A 185 -29.54 6.60 -40.91
N ARG A 186 -29.83 5.40 -40.38
CA ARG A 186 -29.88 5.16 -38.93
C ARG A 186 -28.84 4.19 -38.38
N ARG A 187 -27.73 3.96 -39.09
CA ARG A 187 -26.59 3.19 -38.56
C ARG A 187 -25.64 4.10 -37.80
N THR A 188 -25.81 4.18 -36.49
CA THR A 188 -24.73 4.68 -35.63
C THR A 188 -23.56 3.69 -35.73
N PRO A 189 -22.39 4.12 -36.24
CA PRO A 189 -21.26 3.22 -36.40
C PRO A 189 -20.80 2.70 -35.03
N LEU A 190 -20.36 1.43 -34.97
CA LEU A 190 -19.95 0.74 -33.74
C LEU A 190 -18.95 1.55 -32.91
N TRP A 191 -17.99 2.20 -33.58
CA TRP A 191 -16.99 3.03 -32.91
C TRP A 191 -17.61 4.23 -32.17
N ARG A 192 -18.71 4.82 -32.65
CA ARG A 192 -19.40 5.91 -31.93
C ARG A 192 -20.08 5.41 -30.67
N ILE A 193 -20.69 4.23 -30.70
CA ILE A 193 -21.32 3.59 -29.53
C ILE A 193 -20.25 3.26 -28.48
N LEU A 194 -19.13 2.67 -28.92
CA LEU A 194 -17.99 2.34 -28.06
C LEU A 194 -17.35 3.60 -27.49
N TRP A 195 -17.14 4.64 -28.29
CA TRP A 195 -16.59 5.91 -27.84
C TRP A 195 -17.48 6.57 -26.77
N PHE A 196 -18.79 6.63 -27.01
CA PHE A 196 -19.74 7.17 -26.04
C PHE A 196 -19.76 6.37 -24.73
N THR A 197 -19.68 5.04 -24.85
CA THR A 197 -19.54 4.12 -23.71
C THR A 197 -18.27 4.41 -22.92
N MET A 198 -17.11 4.45 -23.60
CA MET A 198 -15.82 4.72 -22.98
C MET A 198 -15.82 6.07 -22.28
N LYS A 199 -16.43 7.10 -22.87
CA LYS A 199 -16.56 8.43 -22.26
C LYS A 199 -17.39 8.38 -20.97
N LYS A 200 -18.54 7.70 -20.97
CA LYS A 200 -19.38 7.53 -19.76
C LYS A 200 -18.65 6.76 -18.66
N ALA A 201 -18.01 5.64 -19.00
CA ALA A 201 -17.26 4.83 -18.05
C ALA A 201 -16.04 5.58 -17.49
N ALA A 202 -15.28 6.26 -18.35
CA ALA A 202 -14.12 7.06 -17.94
C ALA A 202 -14.52 8.23 -17.02
N PHE A 203 -15.67 8.87 -17.28
CA PHE A 203 -16.19 9.91 -16.40
C PHE A 203 -16.48 9.37 -14.99
N VAL A 204 -17.18 8.23 -14.87
CA VAL A 204 -17.47 7.61 -13.55
C VAL A 204 -16.18 7.17 -12.84
N VAL A 205 -15.24 6.57 -13.57
CA VAL A 205 -13.93 6.18 -13.02
C VAL A 205 -13.15 7.40 -12.54
N GLY A 206 -13.07 8.47 -13.33
CA GLY A 206 -12.32 9.69 -13.00
C GLY A 206 -12.86 10.41 -11.77
N VAL A 207 -14.19 10.55 -11.66
CA VAL A 207 -14.84 11.13 -10.48
C VAL A 207 -14.61 10.24 -9.25
N THR A 208 -14.85 8.94 -9.38
CA THR A 208 -14.70 7.99 -8.27
C THR A 208 -13.26 7.97 -7.78
N LEU A 209 -12.29 7.79 -8.67
CA LEU A 209 -10.87 7.74 -8.33
C LEU A 209 -10.40 9.02 -7.64
N SER A 210 -10.83 10.19 -8.10
CA SER A 210 -10.50 11.47 -7.45
C SER A 210 -10.98 11.50 -6.00
N VAL A 211 -12.21 11.08 -5.73
CA VAL A 211 -12.75 11.01 -4.37
C VAL A 211 -12.00 9.98 -3.53
N LEU A 212 -11.72 8.81 -4.09
CA LEU A 212 -10.95 7.78 -3.38
C LEU A 212 -9.54 8.27 -3.02
N LEU A 213 -8.87 9.01 -3.90
CA LEU A 213 -7.55 9.60 -3.62
C LEU A 213 -7.62 10.66 -2.52
N ILE A 214 -8.67 11.49 -2.48
CA ILE A 214 -8.90 12.46 -1.40
C ILE A 214 -9.15 11.73 -0.08
N CYS A 215 -10.02 10.72 -0.07
CA CYS A 215 -10.28 9.91 1.12
C CYS A 215 -9.03 9.17 1.59
N ASN A 216 -8.27 8.57 0.65
CA ASN A 216 -6.98 7.94 0.94
C ASN A 216 -6.03 8.94 1.58
N SER A 217 -5.85 10.13 1.00
CA SER A 217 -5.00 11.20 1.53
C SER A 217 -5.40 11.59 2.96
N TYR A 218 -6.70 11.65 3.26
CA TYR A 218 -7.20 11.90 4.60
C TYR A 218 -6.91 10.74 5.57
N HIS A 219 -7.13 9.49 5.16
CA HIS A 219 -6.88 8.32 5.98
C HIS A 219 -5.39 8.00 6.19
N THR A 220 -4.55 8.32 5.20
CA THR A 220 -3.08 8.20 5.31
C THR A 220 -2.46 9.41 5.97
N ARG A 221 -3.25 10.42 6.38
CA ARG A 221 -2.73 11.54 7.12
C ARG A 221 -2.27 11.04 8.48
N GLU A 222 -0.96 11.01 8.65
CA GLU A 222 -0.33 10.57 9.88
C GLU A 222 -0.62 11.58 11.00
N TYR A 223 -1.23 11.07 12.08
CA TYR A 223 -1.34 11.82 13.33
C TYR A 223 -0.05 11.58 14.11
N LEU A 224 0.85 12.56 14.08
CA LEU A 224 2.09 12.52 14.84
C LEU A 224 1.79 12.72 16.32
N VAL A 225 2.26 11.80 17.16
CA VAL A 225 2.12 11.89 18.62
C VAL A 225 2.91 13.09 19.16
N GLU A 226 2.31 13.92 20.01
CA GLU A 226 3.05 14.99 20.67
C GLU A 226 4.09 14.41 21.66
N PRO A 227 5.32 14.94 21.74
CA PRO A 227 6.34 14.45 22.67
C PRO A 227 5.88 14.39 24.13
N ALA A 228 4.99 15.32 24.52
CA ALA A 228 4.44 15.38 25.87
C ALA A 228 3.62 14.14 26.22
N THR A 229 2.87 13.58 25.26
CA THR A 229 2.07 12.37 25.45
C THR A 229 2.95 11.15 25.72
N MET A 230 4.15 11.10 25.13
CA MET A 230 5.09 10.00 25.35
C MET A 230 5.66 9.94 26.77
N ASN A 231 5.71 11.07 27.48
CA ASN A 231 6.23 11.10 28.85
C ASN A 231 5.42 10.26 29.82
N GLY A 232 4.11 10.14 29.58
CA GLY A 232 3.20 9.35 30.42
C GLY A 232 3.29 7.84 30.21
N MET A 233 4.08 7.36 29.24
CA MET A 233 4.14 5.92 28.92
C MET A 233 4.96 5.09 29.91
N SER A 234 5.90 5.70 30.62
CA SER A 234 6.71 5.03 31.64
C SER A 234 7.21 6.01 32.69
N ASN A 235 7.43 5.49 33.90
CA ASN A 235 8.05 6.20 35.02
C ASN A 235 9.58 6.02 35.08
N ASP A 236 10.18 5.29 34.15
CA ASP A 236 11.64 5.09 34.13
C ASP A 236 12.40 6.40 33.93
N ARG A 237 13.63 6.48 34.46
CA ARG A 237 14.46 7.67 34.28
C ARG A 237 14.65 8.05 32.82
N TYR A 238 14.99 7.07 31.97
CA TYR A 238 15.19 7.28 30.54
C TYR A 238 14.09 6.59 29.73
N MET A 239 13.48 7.31 28.78
CA MET A 239 12.58 6.70 27.82
C MET A 239 13.36 5.86 26.81
N PHE A 240 14.46 6.43 26.30
CA PHE A 240 15.32 5.80 25.30
C PHE A 240 16.78 5.82 25.73
N THR A 241 17.41 4.65 25.70
CA THR A 241 18.86 4.51 25.72
C THR A 241 19.31 3.94 24.39
N PHE A 242 19.87 4.78 23.53
CA PHE A 242 20.45 4.34 22.27
C PHE A 242 21.83 3.74 22.51
N VAL A 243 22.12 2.59 21.91
CA VAL A 243 23.42 1.93 21.96
C VAL A 243 23.96 1.85 20.54
N PHE A 244 24.89 2.74 20.21
CA PHE A 244 25.59 2.74 18.92
C PHE A 244 26.83 1.88 19.02
N MET A 245 26.81 0.78 18.28
CA MET A 245 27.95 -0.11 18.13
C MET A 245 28.85 0.40 17.01
N THR A 246 30.14 0.58 17.29
CA THR A 246 31.11 1.07 16.30
C THR A 246 32.39 0.24 16.33
N ALA A 247 33.00 0.07 15.16
CA ALA A 247 34.21 -0.71 14.97
C ALA A 247 35.07 -0.09 13.85
N PRO A 248 36.41 -0.29 13.87
CA PRO A 248 37.28 0.14 12.79
C PRO A 248 36.84 -0.45 11.43
N ARG A 249 36.70 0.41 10.42
CA ARG A 249 36.32 0.03 9.05
C ARG A 249 37.45 0.34 8.07
N ARG A 250 37.47 -0.39 6.95
CA ARG A 250 38.40 -0.10 5.83
C ARG A 250 38.19 1.33 5.34
N SER A 251 39.28 2.03 5.03
CA SER A 251 39.27 3.45 4.61
C SER A 251 38.76 4.44 5.68
N ASN A 252 38.49 3.97 6.90
CA ASN A 252 38.16 4.79 8.07
C ASN A 252 37.08 5.87 7.79
N PRO A 253 35.92 5.53 7.18
CA PRO A 253 34.87 6.50 6.85
C PRO A 253 34.21 7.08 8.12
N PRO A 254 33.80 8.35 8.12
CA PRO A 254 33.23 9.00 9.30
C PRO A 254 31.73 8.70 9.49
N TYR A 255 31.33 7.43 9.42
CA TYR A 255 29.92 7.05 9.54
C TYR A 255 29.36 7.33 10.92
N LEU A 256 30.10 6.98 11.98
CA LEU A 256 29.68 7.24 13.35
C LEU A 256 29.26 8.70 13.55
N THR A 257 30.09 9.65 13.09
CA THR A 257 29.78 11.08 13.17
C THR A 257 28.50 11.43 12.42
N ARG A 258 28.36 10.98 11.16
CA ARG A 258 27.18 11.27 10.33
C ARG A 258 25.90 10.67 10.92
N THR A 259 26.00 9.47 11.44
CA THR A 259 24.90 8.77 12.10
C THR A 259 24.48 9.55 13.35
N LEU A 260 25.41 9.86 14.27
CA LEU A 260 25.09 10.64 15.47
C LEU A 260 24.50 12.02 15.15
N GLU A 261 25.02 12.71 14.13
CA GLU A 261 24.46 13.99 13.65
C GLU A 261 22.99 13.86 13.24
N SER A 262 22.62 12.79 12.54
CA SER A 262 21.24 12.58 12.10
C SER A 262 20.26 12.43 13.27
N TYR A 263 20.68 11.82 14.38
CA TYR A 263 19.86 11.71 15.59
C TYR A 263 19.82 13.04 16.36
N LEU A 264 20.99 13.63 16.63
CA LEU A 264 21.09 14.89 17.37
C LEU A 264 20.39 16.06 16.67
N ALA A 265 20.29 16.05 15.33
CA ALA A 265 19.53 17.03 14.56
C ALA A 265 18.07 17.13 15.02
N ASN A 266 17.50 16.03 15.51
CA ASN A 266 16.10 15.94 15.95
C ASN A 266 15.90 16.29 17.43
N TRP A 267 16.98 16.46 18.21
CA TRP A 267 16.89 16.69 19.65
C TRP A 267 17.21 18.15 20.00
N PRO A 268 16.47 18.79 20.92
CA PRO A 268 16.72 20.16 21.33
C PRO A 268 18.02 20.27 22.13
N VAL A 269 18.68 21.43 22.09
CA VAL A 269 19.89 21.69 22.90
C VAL A 269 19.54 21.74 24.40
N ASN A 270 18.46 22.44 24.73
CA ASN A 270 17.98 22.62 26.10
C ASN A 270 16.58 22.00 26.24
N PRO A 271 16.46 20.67 26.43
CA PRO A 271 15.16 20.04 26.61
C PRO A 271 14.49 20.54 27.89
N ALA A 272 13.17 20.74 27.84
CA ALA A 272 12.42 21.09 29.04
C ALA A 272 12.57 19.95 30.10
N PRO A 273 12.62 20.27 31.41
CA PRO A 273 12.67 19.26 32.46
C PRO A 273 11.52 18.26 32.33
N ASN A 274 11.80 16.97 32.50
CA ASN A 274 10.84 15.87 32.36
C ASN A 274 10.19 15.74 30.98
N SER A 275 10.70 16.43 29.95
CA SER A 275 10.30 16.19 28.57
C SER A 275 10.88 14.88 28.05
N LEU A 276 10.33 14.38 26.93
CA LEU A 276 10.82 13.16 26.28
C LEU A 276 12.32 13.25 26.03
N TYR A 277 12.76 14.36 25.46
CA TYR A 277 14.15 14.61 25.12
C TYR A 277 15.06 14.67 26.34
N SER A 278 14.61 15.19 27.49
CA SER A 278 15.40 15.12 28.74
C SER A 278 15.63 13.68 29.24
N ARG A 279 14.83 12.73 28.75
CA ARG A 279 14.86 11.30 29.07
C ARG A 279 15.45 10.46 27.92
N ILE A 280 16.16 11.08 26.99
CA ILE A 280 16.95 10.39 25.96
C ILE A 280 18.42 10.41 26.34
N GLN A 281 19.10 9.29 26.14
CA GLN A 281 20.55 9.22 26.20
C GLN A 281 21.09 8.28 25.12
N THR A 282 22.36 8.46 24.80
CA THR A 282 23.09 7.72 23.78
C THR A 282 24.39 7.19 24.37
N VAL A 283 24.63 5.90 24.22
CA VAL A 283 25.87 5.21 24.56
C VAL A 283 26.55 4.82 23.26
N VAL A 284 27.73 5.38 23.01
CA VAL A 284 28.59 4.95 21.91
C VAL A 284 29.58 3.95 22.47
N TYR A 285 29.47 2.69 22.02
CA TYR A 285 30.23 1.57 22.56
C TYR A 285 31.19 1.00 21.51
N THR A 286 32.45 0.80 21.93
CA THR A 286 33.47 0.08 21.17
C THR A 286 34.29 -0.82 22.08
N HIS A 287 34.76 -1.96 21.56
CA HIS A 287 35.74 -2.84 22.21
C HIS A 287 37.09 -2.81 21.47
N PHE A 288 37.32 -1.75 20.69
CA PHE A 288 38.58 -1.55 19.98
C PHE A 288 39.40 -0.48 20.68
N THR A 289 40.57 -0.87 21.18
CA THR A 289 41.55 0.05 21.78
C THR A 289 41.95 1.14 20.79
N ASN A 290 42.21 0.73 19.54
CA ASN A 290 42.56 1.61 18.44
C ASN A 290 41.37 1.81 17.49
N HIS A 291 40.71 2.97 17.59
CA HIS A 291 39.61 3.31 16.70
C HIS A 291 39.55 4.82 16.43
N SER A 292 40.20 5.25 15.34
CA SER A 292 40.33 6.66 14.97
C SER A 292 39.01 7.40 14.77
N GLN A 293 37.98 6.78 14.18
CA GLN A 293 36.67 7.44 14.03
C GLN A 293 35.93 7.58 15.36
N PHE A 294 36.08 6.65 16.29
CA PHE A 294 35.55 6.84 17.65
C PHE A 294 36.23 8.02 18.33
N ASP A 295 37.56 8.13 18.24
CA ASP A 295 38.30 9.24 18.85
C ASP A 295 37.93 10.58 18.23
N ALA A 296 37.87 10.66 16.90
CA ALA A 296 37.49 11.87 16.18
C ALA A 296 36.04 12.29 16.46
N ALA A 297 35.10 11.35 16.52
CA ALA A 297 33.71 11.64 16.87
C ALA A 297 33.61 12.11 18.33
N ARG A 298 34.32 11.47 19.26
CA ARG A 298 34.37 11.87 20.66
C ARG A 298 34.89 13.29 20.84
N GLU A 299 36.00 13.63 20.17
CA GLU A 299 36.57 14.98 20.20
C GLU A 299 35.61 16.03 19.62
N ARG A 300 34.99 15.72 18.47
CA ARG A 300 33.99 16.60 17.84
C ARG A 300 32.83 16.92 18.79
N PHE A 301 32.25 15.90 19.40
CA PHE A 301 31.07 16.06 20.25
C PHE A 301 31.39 16.46 21.70
N ALA A 302 32.65 16.46 22.11
CA ALA A 302 33.07 17.00 23.40
C ALA A 302 32.83 18.51 23.50
N ASN A 303 32.88 19.23 22.37
CA ASN A 303 32.63 20.67 22.28
C ASN A 303 31.20 21.02 21.83
N ASP A 304 30.37 20.02 21.56
CA ASP A 304 28.97 20.21 21.14
C ASP A 304 28.03 20.09 22.34
N LEU A 305 27.15 21.08 22.53
CA LEU A 305 26.22 21.11 23.66
C LEU A 305 25.27 19.90 23.69
N LYS A 306 24.79 19.44 22.51
CA LYS A 306 23.95 18.24 22.43
C LYS A 306 24.80 16.99 22.70
N GLY A 307 26.03 16.96 22.20
CA GLY A 307 27.00 15.90 22.47
C GLY A 307 27.24 15.70 23.97
N GLN A 308 27.53 16.78 24.70
CA GLN A 308 27.72 16.77 26.16
C GLN A 308 26.47 16.29 26.90
N GLN A 309 25.29 16.75 26.46
CA GLN A 309 24.02 16.40 27.09
C GLN A 309 23.67 14.92 26.88
N TYR A 310 23.65 14.46 25.64
CA TYR A 310 23.03 13.20 25.24
C TYR A 310 24.01 12.03 25.11
N ILE A 311 25.30 12.26 24.84
CA ILE A 311 26.23 11.18 24.47
C ILE A 311 27.12 10.77 25.65
N ARG A 312 27.27 9.45 25.83
CA ARG A 312 28.21 8.80 26.74
C ARG A 312 29.10 7.89 25.91
N TRP A 313 30.40 7.98 26.15
CA TRP A 313 31.42 7.26 25.39
C TRP A 313 31.97 6.12 26.23
N ILE A 314 31.91 4.90 25.70
CA ILE A 314 32.40 3.69 26.39
C ILE A 314 33.35 2.95 25.45
N ARG A 315 34.58 2.72 25.93
CA ARG A 315 35.61 1.96 25.26
C ARG A 315 36.10 0.86 26.19
N GLU A 316 36.01 -0.38 25.74
CA GLU A 316 36.72 -1.51 26.34
C GLU A 316 38.03 -1.78 25.57
N GLU A 317 39.03 -2.31 26.28
CA GLU A 317 40.29 -2.70 25.66
C GLU A 317 40.13 -4.00 24.87
N GLY A 318 40.65 -4.01 23.65
CA GLY A 318 40.68 -5.18 22.79
C GLY A 318 40.83 -4.84 21.31
N ASP A 319 40.93 -5.88 20.50
CA ASP A 319 41.09 -5.81 19.05
C ASP A 319 40.36 -6.95 18.30
N GLN A 320 39.67 -7.83 19.04
CA GLN A 320 39.01 -9.00 18.47
C GLN A 320 37.79 -8.61 17.63
N LEU A 321 37.65 -9.19 16.44
CA LEU A 321 36.46 -9.01 15.60
C LEU A 321 35.36 -10.00 16.01
N ASN A 322 34.78 -9.80 17.20
CA ASN A 322 33.68 -10.62 17.72
C ASN A 322 32.44 -9.78 17.99
N GLN A 323 31.67 -9.49 16.92
CA GLN A 323 30.47 -8.66 16.98
C GLN A 323 29.48 -9.15 18.05
N ARG A 324 29.28 -10.46 18.13
CA ARG A 324 28.38 -11.12 19.09
C ARG A 324 28.75 -10.82 20.53
N LEU A 325 30.02 -11.02 20.90
CA LEU A 325 30.53 -10.73 22.23
C LEU A 325 30.34 -9.24 22.57
N HIS A 326 30.65 -8.37 21.62
CA HIS A 326 30.57 -6.92 21.84
C HIS A 326 29.12 -6.44 22.00
N VAL A 327 28.19 -6.93 21.18
CA VAL A 327 26.76 -6.62 21.32
C VAL A 327 26.23 -7.16 22.64
N SER A 328 26.59 -8.39 23.03
CA SER A 328 26.21 -8.96 24.33
C SER A 328 26.67 -8.07 25.48
N LYS A 329 27.96 -7.70 25.52
CA LYS A 329 28.53 -6.85 26.57
C LYS A 329 27.88 -5.48 26.62
N ALA A 330 27.66 -4.84 25.46
CA ALA A 330 27.04 -3.53 25.39
C ALA A 330 25.59 -3.56 25.92
N LEU A 331 24.82 -4.57 25.55
CA LEU A 331 23.45 -4.76 26.06
C LEU A 331 23.44 -5.03 27.57
N ASP A 332 24.29 -5.92 28.06
CA ASP A 332 24.42 -6.21 29.50
C ASP A 332 24.80 -4.96 30.30
N LEU A 333 25.76 -4.18 29.79
CA LEU A 333 26.21 -2.96 30.41
C LEU A 333 25.07 -1.95 30.58
N VAL A 334 24.26 -1.72 29.54
CA VAL A 334 23.17 -0.74 29.64
C VAL A 334 21.98 -1.28 30.43
N THR A 335 21.66 -2.58 30.35
CA THR A 335 20.57 -3.16 31.14
C THR A 335 20.86 -3.12 32.64
N ASP A 336 22.12 -3.29 33.03
CA ASP A 336 22.48 -3.42 34.45
C ASP A 336 22.70 -2.05 35.10
N ASN A 337 23.07 -1.02 34.32
CA ASN A 337 23.45 0.29 34.84
C ASN A 337 22.41 1.40 34.56
N MET A 338 21.41 1.16 33.71
CA MET A 338 20.50 2.21 33.26
C MET A 338 19.04 1.82 33.42
N GLN A 339 18.28 2.63 34.15
CA GLN A 339 16.83 2.49 34.23
C GLN A 339 16.18 3.15 33.00
N THR A 340 15.84 2.33 32.01
CA THR A 340 15.28 2.81 30.74
C THR A 340 14.09 1.98 30.28
N THR A 341 13.15 2.60 29.56
CA THR A 341 11.98 1.89 29.01
C THR A 341 12.32 1.10 27.75
N TYR A 342 13.21 1.63 26.91
CA TYR A 342 13.70 0.96 25.72
C TYR A 342 15.20 1.12 25.57
N ILE A 343 15.84 0.02 25.17
CA ILE A 343 17.22 -0.02 24.72
C ILE A 343 17.20 -0.14 23.20
N ALA A 344 17.70 0.88 22.52
CA ALA A 344 17.65 0.97 21.07
C ALA A 344 19.03 0.62 20.49
N LEU A 345 19.17 -0.56 19.89
CA LEU A 345 20.42 -1.03 19.29
C LEU A 345 20.58 -0.46 17.87
N MET A 346 21.73 0.18 17.64
CA MET A 346 22.07 0.85 16.38
C MET A 346 23.50 0.49 15.96
N GLU A 347 23.73 0.31 14.67
CA GLU A 347 25.06 0.33 14.07
C GLU A 347 25.45 1.77 13.71
N ASP A 348 26.76 2.01 13.56
CA ASP A 348 27.32 3.36 13.33
C ASP A 348 27.11 3.91 11.90
N ASP A 349 26.44 3.18 11.02
CA ASP A 349 26.18 3.51 9.61
C ASP A 349 24.69 3.46 9.24
N PHE A 350 23.80 3.64 10.23
CA PHE A 350 22.35 3.76 10.05
C PHE A 350 21.80 5.11 10.55
N PRO A 351 22.06 6.22 9.83
CA PRO A 351 21.41 7.49 10.11
C PRO A 351 19.88 7.42 9.99
N VAL A 352 19.19 8.24 10.80
CA VAL A 352 17.75 8.52 10.63
C VAL A 352 17.57 9.36 9.36
N CYS A 353 16.48 9.09 8.63
CA CYS A 353 16.19 9.72 7.34
C CYS A 353 15.93 11.22 7.41
N GLY A 354 15.41 11.70 8.54
CA GLY A 354 15.11 13.11 8.75
C GLY A 354 14.20 13.33 9.96
N ALA A 355 13.74 14.58 10.10
CA ALA A 355 12.84 14.95 11.18
C ALA A 355 11.50 14.23 11.08
N HIS A 356 10.92 14.09 9.89
CA HIS A 356 9.65 13.39 9.72
C HIS A 356 9.74 11.92 10.16
N GLU A 357 10.77 11.19 9.73
CA GLU A 357 10.95 9.78 10.11
C GLU A 357 11.27 9.62 11.59
N TRP A 358 11.96 10.58 12.22
CA TRP A 358 12.10 10.60 13.68
C TRP A 358 10.74 10.70 14.39
N ARG A 359 9.84 11.56 13.89
CA ARG A 359 8.47 11.65 14.44
C ARG A 359 7.67 10.37 14.21
N GLU A 360 7.92 9.66 13.11
CA GLU A 360 7.32 8.33 12.88
C GLU A 360 7.88 7.26 13.83
N ILE A 361 9.18 7.31 14.18
CA ILE A 361 9.74 6.42 15.22
C ILE A 361 8.98 6.63 16.54
N GLU A 362 8.78 7.89 16.94
CA GLU A 362 8.00 8.24 18.14
C GLU A 362 6.55 7.73 18.06
N ASN A 363 5.91 7.91 16.90
CA ASN A 363 4.54 7.47 16.64
C ASN A 363 4.38 5.95 16.74
N VAL A 364 5.27 5.19 16.11
CA VAL A 364 5.27 3.72 16.15
C VAL A 364 5.46 3.24 17.59
N ILE A 365 6.38 3.84 18.35
CA ILE A 365 6.60 3.48 19.76
C ILE A 365 5.38 3.81 20.62
N TYR A 366 4.75 4.96 20.39
CA TYR A 366 3.52 5.32 21.10
C TYR A 366 2.39 4.32 20.80
N LYS A 367 2.12 4.05 19.52
CA LYS A 367 1.09 3.09 19.12
C LYS A 367 1.39 1.67 19.60
N ALA A 368 2.66 1.25 19.62
CA ALA A 368 3.08 -0.05 20.15
C ALA A 368 2.68 -0.21 21.62
N ASN A 369 2.92 0.82 22.46
CA ASN A 369 2.51 0.77 23.87
C ASN A 369 1.00 0.80 24.05
N GLN A 370 0.25 1.49 23.18
CA GLN A 370 -1.22 1.57 23.25
C GLN A 370 -1.91 0.28 22.77
N GLN A 371 -1.48 -0.25 21.63
CA GLN A 371 -2.16 -1.36 20.95
C GLN A 371 -1.59 -2.73 21.37
N VAL A 372 -0.31 -2.78 21.76
CA VAL A 372 0.41 -4.02 22.10
C VAL A 372 1.24 -3.79 23.36
N PRO A 373 0.64 -3.50 24.54
CA PRO A 373 1.39 -3.08 25.73
C PRO A 373 2.49 -4.06 26.18
N ASN A 374 2.34 -5.35 25.86
CA ASN A 374 3.30 -6.41 26.18
C ASN A 374 4.25 -6.77 25.03
N HIS A 375 4.43 -5.90 24.04
CA HIS A 375 5.40 -6.14 22.96
C HIS A 375 6.83 -6.30 23.50
N CYS A 376 7.56 -7.26 22.95
CA CYS A 376 8.96 -7.50 23.33
C CYS A 376 9.93 -6.47 22.75
N GLY A 377 9.58 -5.90 21.60
CA GLY A 377 10.38 -4.87 20.96
C GLY A 377 9.70 -4.28 19.73
N ILE A 378 10.34 -3.24 19.21
CA ILE A 378 9.90 -2.51 18.03
C ILE A 378 11.07 -2.48 17.05
N PHE A 379 10.82 -2.71 15.77
CA PHE A 379 11.84 -2.72 14.73
C PHE A 379 11.47 -1.74 13.61
N VAL A 380 12.24 -0.66 13.50
CA VAL A 380 11.99 0.43 12.52
C VAL A 380 13.07 0.56 11.45
N GLY A 381 14.08 -0.31 11.51
CA GLY A 381 15.25 -0.32 10.65
C GLY A 381 15.41 -1.64 9.93
N THR A 382 16.65 -2.10 9.78
CA THR A 382 16.97 -3.38 9.15
C THR A 382 18.29 -3.93 9.69
N GLY A 383 18.58 -5.20 9.44
CA GLY A 383 19.76 -5.87 10.00
C GLY A 383 19.75 -5.83 11.54
N GLY A 384 20.84 -5.38 12.14
CA GLY A 384 20.98 -5.18 13.59
C GLY A 384 20.62 -3.78 14.09
N SER A 385 20.17 -2.87 13.22
CA SER A 385 19.94 -1.46 13.53
C SER A 385 18.45 -1.11 13.59
N GLY A 386 18.06 -0.24 14.52
CA GLY A 386 16.66 0.18 14.63
C GLY A 386 15.80 -0.73 15.50
N LEU A 387 16.43 -1.53 16.37
CA LEU A 387 15.78 -2.46 17.28
C LEU A 387 15.61 -1.81 18.66
N PHE A 388 14.38 -1.53 19.07
CA PHE A 388 14.02 -1.00 20.38
C PHE A 388 13.53 -2.15 21.25
N LEU A 389 14.39 -2.63 22.15
CA LEU A 389 14.14 -3.77 23.02
C LEU A 389 13.64 -3.31 24.39
N LYS A 390 12.68 -4.04 24.96
CA LYS A 390 12.39 -3.90 26.40
C LYS A 390 13.61 -4.38 27.22
N PRO A 391 13.92 -3.80 28.39
CA PRO A 391 15.12 -4.15 29.16
C PRO A 391 15.26 -5.65 29.47
N LYS A 392 14.16 -6.30 29.85
CA LYS A 392 14.12 -7.75 30.10
C LYS A 392 14.56 -8.54 28.86
N ILE A 393 14.09 -8.13 27.68
CA ILE A 393 14.38 -8.79 26.41
C ILE A 393 15.82 -8.51 25.98
N ALA A 394 16.31 -7.28 26.15
CA ALA A 394 17.71 -6.94 25.90
C ALA A 394 18.67 -7.82 26.75
N LYS A 395 18.36 -8.03 28.03
CA LYS A 395 19.13 -8.90 28.94
C LYS A 395 19.03 -10.38 28.60
N LEU A 396 17.90 -10.81 28.05
CA LEU A 396 17.77 -12.18 27.54
C LEU A 396 18.62 -12.36 26.29
N VAL A 397 18.47 -11.45 25.33
CA VAL A 397 19.19 -11.42 24.06
C VAL A 397 20.70 -11.39 24.25
N SER A 398 21.25 -10.63 25.21
CA SER A 398 22.69 -10.63 25.49
C SER A 398 23.22 -12.05 25.76
N ARG A 399 22.50 -12.84 26.57
CA ARG A 399 22.87 -14.23 26.86
C ARG A 399 22.70 -15.15 25.65
N LEU A 400 21.59 -15.02 24.91
CA LEU A 400 21.32 -15.84 23.71
C LEU A 400 22.34 -15.59 22.60
N LEU A 401 22.82 -14.35 22.50
CA LEU A 401 23.92 -14.02 21.61
C LEU A 401 25.16 -14.84 21.96
N LEU A 402 25.45 -15.21 23.20
CA LEU A 402 26.61 -16.09 23.46
C LEU A 402 26.30 -17.59 23.28
N GLN A 403 25.03 -17.97 23.38
CA GLN A 403 24.58 -19.35 23.31
C GLN A 403 24.48 -19.92 21.88
N TYR A 404 23.96 -19.14 20.92
CA TYR A 404 23.63 -19.64 19.57
C TYR A 404 24.74 -19.36 18.53
N ASP A 405 25.95 -19.89 18.70
CA ASP A 405 27.19 -19.53 17.96
C ASP A 405 27.14 -19.63 16.43
N THR A 406 26.30 -20.52 15.89
CA THR A 406 26.15 -20.78 14.44
C THR A 406 25.30 -19.77 13.69
N MET A 407 24.52 -18.92 14.38
CA MET A 407 23.58 -17.99 13.77
C MET A 407 24.11 -16.55 13.77
N PRO A 408 23.89 -15.73 12.71
CA PRO A 408 24.28 -14.32 12.76
C PRO A 408 23.63 -13.56 13.93
N PRO A 409 24.34 -12.63 14.60
CA PRO A 409 23.83 -11.91 15.77
C PRO A 409 22.47 -11.23 15.57
N ASP A 410 22.29 -10.54 14.44
CA ASP A 410 21.05 -9.87 14.06
C ASP A 410 19.88 -10.86 13.93
N ILE A 411 20.13 -12.03 13.35
CA ILE A 411 19.11 -13.08 13.20
C ILE A 411 18.72 -13.67 14.56
N ILE A 412 19.65 -13.83 15.51
CA ILE A 412 19.33 -14.28 16.88
C ILE A 412 18.36 -13.29 17.55
N ILE A 413 18.64 -11.99 17.44
CA ILE A 413 17.80 -10.95 18.04
C ILE A 413 16.41 -10.96 17.40
N GLN A 414 16.34 -11.01 16.06
CA GLN A 414 15.08 -11.05 15.32
C GLN A 414 14.25 -12.31 15.65
N LYS A 415 14.87 -13.50 15.67
CA LYS A 415 14.17 -14.74 16.04
C LYS A 415 13.68 -14.74 17.49
N CYS A 416 14.45 -14.14 18.40
CA CYS A 416 13.97 -13.93 19.77
C CYS A 416 12.73 -13.04 19.80
N LEU A 417 12.75 -11.91 19.09
CA LEU A 417 11.62 -10.98 19.01
C LEU A 417 10.37 -11.58 18.34
N LEU A 418 10.55 -12.53 17.42
CA LEU A 418 9.46 -13.28 16.80
C LEU A 418 8.93 -14.42 17.69
N GLY A 419 9.61 -14.73 18.78
CA GLY A 419 9.31 -15.88 19.63
C GLY A 419 9.64 -17.24 19.02
N GLU A 420 10.54 -17.28 18.02
CA GLU A 420 10.99 -18.51 17.39
C GLU A 420 12.03 -19.28 18.22
N LEU A 421 12.71 -18.59 19.14
CA LEU A 421 13.63 -19.22 20.09
C LEU A 421 12.86 -19.71 21.32
N PRO A 422 13.15 -20.92 21.85
CA PRO A 422 12.45 -21.46 23.01
C PRO A 422 12.44 -20.52 24.22
N GLU A 423 13.53 -19.80 24.44
CA GLU A 423 13.69 -18.86 25.56
C GLU A 423 12.87 -17.58 25.38
N CYS A 424 12.41 -17.29 24.16
CA CYS A 424 11.70 -16.06 23.80
C CYS A 424 10.23 -16.31 23.43
N GLN A 425 9.65 -17.44 23.79
CA GLN A 425 8.26 -17.79 23.42
C GLN A 425 7.24 -16.72 23.86
N GLU A 426 7.51 -15.97 24.94
CA GLU A 426 6.70 -14.82 25.38
C GLU A 426 6.61 -13.69 24.35
N CYS A 427 7.49 -13.66 23.37
CA CYS A 427 7.54 -12.66 22.30
C CYS A 427 6.75 -13.05 21.05
N SER A 428 6.16 -14.24 21.02
CA SER A 428 5.34 -14.68 19.89
C SER A 428 4.24 -13.67 19.58
N GLN A 429 4.18 -13.22 18.32
CA GLN A 429 3.20 -12.24 17.82
C GLN A 429 3.21 -10.90 18.58
N SER A 430 4.33 -10.52 19.17
CA SER A 430 4.46 -9.28 19.94
C SER A 430 5.43 -8.27 19.30
N LEU A 431 6.22 -8.67 18.30
CA LEU A 431 7.09 -7.75 17.56
C LEU A 431 6.27 -6.72 16.79
N VAL A 432 6.55 -5.44 17.05
CA VAL A 432 5.98 -4.32 16.31
C VAL A 432 6.99 -3.81 15.28
N THR A 433 6.54 -3.46 14.08
CA THR A 433 7.39 -2.82 13.06
C THR A 433 6.77 -1.54 12.53
N SER A 434 7.61 -0.63 12.05
CA SER A 434 7.13 0.43 11.16
C SER A 434 6.73 -0.16 9.80
N LYS A 435 5.89 0.55 9.05
CA LYS A 435 5.55 0.19 7.66
C LYS A 435 6.77 0.24 6.73
N THR A 436 7.67 1.19 7.01
CA THR A 436 8.78 1.60 6.15
C THR A 436 10.08 1.68 6.95
N LEU A 437 11.23 1.61 6.28
CA LEU A 437 12.52 1.88 6.89
C LEU A 437 12.62 3.37 7.23
N LEU A 438 12.76 3.67 8.52
CA LEU A 438 12.90 5.03 9.06
C LEU A 438 14.37 5.48 9.18
N MET A 439 15.27 4.62 8.72
CA MET A 439 16.72 4.80 8.65
C MET A 439 17.26 4.19 7.35
N TYR A 440 18.45 4.62 6.94
CA TYR A 440 19.08 4.14 5.72
C TYR A 440 20.53 3.74 5.96
N HIS A 441 21.02 2.80 5.16
CA HIS A 441 22.38 2.28 5.31
C HIS A 441 23.39 3.08 4.46
N ILE A 442 24.39 3.67 5.11
CA ILE A 442 25.48 4.42 4.43
C ILE A 442 26.78 3.63 4.27
N GLY A 443 26.90 2.45 4.90
CA GLY A 443 28.09 1.59 4.94
C GLY A 443 28.20 0.55 3.82
N TYR A 444 27.46 0.71 2.72
CA TYR A 444 27.29 -0.31 1.66
C TYR A 444 28.61 -0.86 1.08
N ASN A 445 29.66 -0.03 1.01
CA ASN A 445 30.96 -0.37 0.40
C ASN A 445 32.06 -0.70 1.41
N THR A 446 31.78 -0.68 2.71
CA THR A 446 32.77 -0.91 3.76
C THR A 446 32.20 -1.79 4.86
N SER A 447 31.52 -2.87 4.47
CA SER A 447 31.09 -3.88 5.43
C SER A 447 32.29 -4.39 6.24
N THR A 448 32.05 -4.62 7.53
CA THR A 448 33.01 -5.29 8.42
C THR A 448 33.10 -6.80 8.10
N SER A 449 32.13 -7.35 7.36
CA SER A 449 32.12 -8.73 6.87
C SER A 449 32.72 -8.82 5.46
N HIS A 450 33.63 -9.76 5.23
CA HIS A 450 34.34 -9.90 3.94
C HIS A 450 33.48 -10.46 2.80
N ASP A 451 32.39 -11.15 3.15
CA ASP A 451 31.49 -11.88 2.24
C ASP A 451 30.24 -11.07 1.85
N ARG A 452 29.98 -9.94 2.51
CA ARG A 452 28.77 -9.13 2.27
C ARG A 452 29.07 -7.86 1.50
N THR A 453 28.57 -7.79 0.27
CA THR A 453 28.55 -6.56 -0.54
C THR A 453 27.12 -6.07 -0.70
N TYR A 454 26.81 -4.91 -0.14
CA TYR A 454 25.54 -4.24 -0.35
C TYR A 454 25.65 -3.23 -1.50
N LYS A 455 24.58 -3.04 -2.27
CA LYS A 455 24.55 -1.98 -3.27
C LYS A 455 24.27 -0.64 -2.58
N LYS A 456 24.78 0.44 -3.18
CA LYS A 456 24.54 1.82 -2.69
C LYS A 456 23.07 2.16 -2.47
N ASN A 457 22.19 1.53 -3.24
CA ASN A 457 20.76 1.79 -3.24
C ASN A 457 19.96 0.78 -2.41
N ASP A 458 20.61 -0.15 -1.70
CA ASP A 458 19.90 -1.10 -0.84
C ASP A 458 19.58 -0.46 0.52
N PHE A 459 18.44 -0.81 1.12
CA PHE A 459 18.03 -0.38 2.46
C PHE A 459 17.97 1.14 2.63
N GLN A 460 17.27 1.81 1.71
CA GLN A 460 17.12 3.26 1.74
C GLN A 460 15.85 3.69 2.50
N CYS A 461 15.81 4.96 2.85
CA CYS A 461 14.66 5.61 3.48
C CYS A 461 13.37 5.32 2.74
N GLY A 462 12.33 5.03 3.52
CA GLY A 462 11.00 4.77 2.99
C GLY A 462 10.88 3.41 2.29
N TRP A 463 11.91 2.57 2.18
CA TRP A 463 11.71 1.21 1.69
C TRP A 463 10.73 0.45 2.57
N ARG A 464 9.99 -0.52 2.02
CA ARG A 464 9.11 -1.39 2.82
C ARG A 464 9.96 -2.12 3.87
N HIS A 465 9.49 -2.13 5.12
CA HIS A 465 10.16 -2.88 6.18
C HIS A 465 10.15 -4.39 5.84
N PRO A 466 11.27 -5.13 5.97
CA PRO A 466 11.35 -6.54 5.53
C PRO A 466 10.31 -7.48 6.15
N PHE A 467 9.91 -7.20 7.39
CA PHE A 467 8.88 -7.96 8.12
C PHE A 467 7.45 -7.51 7.83
N ASN A 468 7.26 -6.44 7.06
CA ASN A 468 5.92 -5.99 6.71
C ASN A 468 5.23 -7.07 5.89
N GLY A 469 4.16 -7.67 6.45
CA GLY A 469 3.40 -8.75 5.84
C GLY A 469 3.62 -10.13 6.43
N ASP A 470 4.53 -10.25 7.39
CA ASP A 470 4.62 -11.44 8.23
C ASP A 470 3.39 -11.49 9.17
N PRO A 471 2.59 -12.56 9.18
CA PRO A 471 1.42 -12.67 10.06
C PRO A 471 1.77 -12.70 11.55
N ASN A 472 3.04 -12.93 11.90
CA ASN A 472 3.53 -12.93 13.29
C ASN A 472 4.07 -11.56 13.72
N VAL A 473 3.93 -10.52 12.89
CA VAL A 473 4.44 -9.18 13.17
C VAL A 473 3.31 -8.15 13.06
N ILE A 474 3.30 -7.20 13.98
CA ILE A 474 2.31 -6.12 14.03
C ILE A 474 2.91 -4.88 13.38
N THR A 475 2.44 -4.50 12.19
CA THR A 475 2.92 -3.30 11.49
C THR A 475 2.04 -2.08 11.81
N LEU A 476 2.63 -0.98 12.30
CA LEU A 476 1.91 0.22 12.77
C LEU A 476 2.22 1.52 12.01
#